data_AF-A0A0A3Y1P7-F1
#
_entry.id   AF-A0A0A3Y1P7-F1
#
_cell.length_a   1.000
_cell.length_b   1.000
_cell.length_c   1.000
_cell.angle_alpha   90.00
_cell.angle_beta   90.00
_cell.angle_gamma   90.00
#
_symmetry.space_group_name_H-M   'P 1'
#
loop_
_entity.id
_entity.type
_entity.pdbx_description
1 polymer ?
#
loop_
_entity_poly.entity_id
_entity_poly.type
_entity_poly.pdbx_seq_one_letter_code
_entity_poly.pdbx_strand_id
1 'polypeptide(L)' 'MASLALDLVLWLTGVRGHIPRFDDFRPVPAAPSVGAGHLVRVLAITAAIFAALSLAVWGTVWIAIQLL' A
#
# COMPACT_ATOMS: atom_id res chain seq x y z
N MET A 1 1.73 20.14 -3.28
CA MET A 1 2.44 19.08 -2.55
C MET A 1 1.42 17.98 -2.27
N ALA A 2 1.59 16.77 -2.80
CA ALA A 2 0.66 15.67 -2.47
C ALA A 2 0.74 15.37 -0.96
N SER A 3 -0.37 15.08 -0.30
CA SER A 3 -0.33 14.68 1.10
C SER A 3 0.49 13.39 1.22
N LEU A 4 1.26 13.26 2.30
CA LEU A 4 2.13 12.09 2.53
C LEU A 4 1.34 10.77 2.48
N ALA A 5 0.09 10.79 2.94
CA ALA A 5 -0.81 9.65 2.85
C ALA A 5 -1.16 9.28 1.40
N LEU A 6 -1.48 10.27 0.56
CA LEU A 6 -1.80 10.03 -0.85
C LEU A 6 -0.59 9.50 -1.61
N ASP A 7 0.59 10.07 -1.36
CA ASP A 7 1.82 9.63 -2.03
C ASP A 7 2.21 8.20 -1.62
N LEU A 8 2.05 7.86 -0.33
CA LEU A 8 2.25 6.51 0.18
C LEU A 8 1.29 5.51 -0.50
N VAL A 9 0.00 5.86 -0.64
CA VAL A 9 -0.99 5.00 -1.32
C VAL A 9 -0.64 4.82 -2.79
N LEU A 10 -0.25 5.89 -3.50
CA LEU A 10 0.12 5.81 -4.93
C LEU A 10 1.41 5.01 -5.17
N TRP A 11 2.36 5.09 -4.24
CA TRP A 11 3.59 4.29 -4.26
C TRP A 11 3.32 2.81 -3.98
N LEU A 12 2.56 2.50 -2.92
CA LEU A 12 2.15 1.12 -2.58
C LEU A 12 1.28 0.47 -3.66
N THR A 13 0.44 1.25 -4.32
CA THR A 13 -0.39 0.77 -5.42
C THR A 13 0.36 0.71 -6.76
N GLY A 14 1.66 0.99 -6.77
CA GLY A 14 2.49 0.93 -7.97
C GLY A 14 2.06 1.89 -9.08
N VAL A 15 1.18 2.86 -8.80
CA VAL A 15 0.74 3.89 -9.75
C VAL A 15 1.89 4.83 -10.09
N ARG A 16 2.79 5.07 -9.14
CA ARG A 16 4.10 5.72 -9.34
C ARG A 16 5.25 4.71 -9.40
N GLY A 17 4.98 3.50 -9.89
CA GLY A 17 5.98 2.46 -10.04
C GLY A 17 7.19 2.93 -10.87
N HIS A 18 8.32 2.27 -10.64
CA HIS A 18 9.59 2.52 -11.31
C HIS A 18 9.39 2.54 -12.84
N ILE A 19 9.45 3.72 -13.46
CA ILE A 19 9.53 3.85 -14.91
C ILE A 19 10.93 3.37 -15.29
N PRO A 20 11.09 2.23 -15.98
CA PRO A 20 12.41 1.74 -16.37
C PRO A 20 13.00 2.76 -17.34
N ARG A 21 14.04 3.46 -16.91
CA ARG A 21 14.79 4.37 -17.77
C ARG A 21 15.78 3.52 -18.55
N PHE A 22 15.40 3.13 -19.78
CA PHE A 22 16.21 2.31 -20.68
C PHE A 22 17.39 3.08 -21.31
N ASP A 23 18.12 3.86 -20.51
CA ASP A 23 19.28 4.62 -21.02
C ASP A 23 20.55 3.76 -21.07
N ASP A 24 20.61 2.63 -20.36
CA ASP A 24 21.75 1.72 -20.34
C ASP A 24 21.36 0.30 -20.79
N PHE A 25 21.55 0.01 -22.08
CA PHE A 25 21.57 -1.35 -22.62
C PHE A 25 22.81 -2.11 -22.15
N ARG A 26 22.87 -2.49 -20.87
CA ARG A 26 23.77 -3.55 -20.42
C ARG A 26 22.95 -4.81 -20.15
N PRO A 27 23.33 -5.98 -20.70
CA PRO A 27 22.69 -7.25 -20.39
C PRO A 27 23.11 -7.67 -18.98
N VAL A 28 22.51 -7.06 -17.96
CA VAL A 28 22.52 -7.58 -16.60
C VAL A 28 21.29 -8.47 -16.48
N PRO A 29 21.42 -9.76 -16.10
CA PRO A 29 20.26 -10.56 -15.70
C PRO A 29 19.82 -10.08 -14.32
N ALA A 30 19.23 -8.89 -14.25
CA ALA A 30 18.38 -8.50 -13.14
C ALA A 30 17.02 -9.10 -13.47
N ALA A 31 16.82 -10.37 -13.11
CA ALA A 31 15.47 -10.91 -13.03
C ALA A 31 14.70 -9.98 -12.09
N PRO A 32 13.68 -9.24 -12.57
CA PRO A 32 12.92 -8.39 -11.68
C PRO A 32 12.35 -9.30 -10.58
N SER A 33 12.46 -8.90 -9.32
CA SER A 33 11.80 -9.58 -8.21
C SER A 33 10.30 -9.28 -8.27
N VAL A 34 9.65 -9.66 -9.37
CA VAL A 34 8.22 -9.46 -9.64
C VAL A 34 7.37 -9.99 -8.48
N GLY A 35 7.85 -11.02 -7.78
CA GLY A 35 7.18 -11.59 -6.61
C GLY A 35 7.29 -10.77 -5.32
N ALA A 36 8.43 -10.12 -5.05
CA ALA A 36 8.64 -9.44 -3.76
C ALA A 36 7.78 -8.17 -3.65
N GLY A 37 7.72 -7.36 -4.71
CA GLY A 37 6.87 -6.16 -4.73
C GLY A 37 5.37 -6.48 -4.67
N HIS A 38 4.94 -7.57 -5.32
CA HIS A 38 3.55 -8.00 -5.29
C HIS A 38 3.13 -8.47 -3.88
N LEU A 39 3.95 -9.29 -3.22
CA LEU A 39 3.67 -9.76 -1.86
C LEU A 39 3.63 -8.61 -0.85
N VAL A 40 4.56 -7.66 -0.93
CA VAL A 40 4.56 -6.46 -0.07
C VAL A 40 3.28 -5.64 -0.27
N ARG A 41 2.84 -5.48 -1.52
CA ARG A 41 1.59 -4.77 -1.84
C ARG A 41 0.36 -5.49 -1.29
N VAL A 42 0.27 -6.81 -1.46
CA VAL A 42 -0.83 -7.62 -0.91
C VAL A 42 -0.88 -7.53 0.61
N LEU A 43 0.28 -7.63 1.27
CA LEU A 43 0.38 -7.52 2.72
C LEU A 43 -0.10 -6.15 3.22
N ALA A 44 0.32 -5.08 2.55
CA ALA A 44 -0.07 -3.75 2.95
C ALA A 44 -1.56 -3.44 2.71
N ILE A 45 -2.14 -3.93 1.61
CA ILE A 45 -3.59 -3.83 1.36
C ILE A 45 -4.35 -4.59 2.45
N THR A 46 -3.92 -5.82 2.76
CA THR A 46 -4.52 -6.65 3.82
C THR A 46 -4.46 -5.94 5.17
N ALA A 47 -3.31 -5.39 5.55
CA ALA A 47 -3.12 -4.64 6.79
C ALA A 47 -4.03 -3.40 6.85
N ALA A 48 -4.15 -2.65 5.74
CA ALA A 48 -5.02 -1.49 5.66
C ALA A 48 -6.51 -1.86 5.84
N ILE A 49 -6.96 -2.97 5.25
CA ILE A 49 -8.33 -3.47 5.41
C ILE A 49 -8.58 -3.83 6.88
N PHE A 50 -7.69 -4.60 7.51
CA PHE A 50 -7.84 -4.97 8.93
C PHE A 50 -7.85 -3.75 9.86
N ALA A 51 -6.99 -2.77 9.60
CA ALA A 51 -6.97 -1.53 10.38
C ALA A 51 -8.30 -0.77 10.25
N ALA A 52 -8.83 -0.64 9.03
CA ALA A 52 -10.10 0.04 8.77
C ALA A 52 -11.29 -0.67 9.45
N LEU A 53 -11.36 -2.00 9.34
CA LEU A 53 -12.40 -2.81 9.99
C LEU A 53 -12.31 -2.72 11.52
N SER A 54 -11.11 -2.81 12.08
CA SER A 54 -10.89 -2.71 13.53
C SER A 54 -11.30 -1.35 14.06
N LEU A 55 -10.95 -0.28 13.33
CA LEU A 55 -11.33 1.09 13.68
C LEU A 55 -12.86 1.29 13.59
N ALA A 56 -13.51 0.71 12.59
CA ALA A 56 -14.96 0.76 12.45
C ALA A 56 -15.65 0.06 13.63
N VAL A 57 -15.22 -1.16 13.97
CA VAL A 57 -15.76 -1.90 15.12
C VAL A 57 -15.56 -1.12 16.42
N TRP A 58 -14.33 -0.66 16.68
CA TRP A 58 -14.03 0.19 17.84
C TRP A 58 -14.94 1.42 17.91
N GLY A 59 -15.09 2.14 16.79
CA GLY A 59 -15.95 3.32 16.71
C GLY A 59 -17.42 2.99 16.98
N THR A 60 -17.93 1.88 16.45
CA THR A 60 -19.32 1.46 16.71
C THR A 60 -19.56 1.11 18.17
N VAL A 61 -18.62 0.42 18.83
CA VAL A 61 -18.71 0.09 20.25
C VAL A 61 -18.67 1.36 21.10
N TRP A 62 -17.75 2.27 20.78
CA TRP A 62 -17.66 3.57 21.45
C TRP A 62 -18.98 4.35 21.36
N ILE A 63 -19.56 4.44 20.17
CA ILE A 63 -20.85 5.12 19.95
C ILE A 63 -21.95 4.41 20.75
N ALA A 64 -22.01 3.09 20.73
CA ALA A 64 -23.01 2.33 21.48
C ALA A 64 -22.94 2.61 22.99
N ILE A 65 -21.73 2.70 23.57
CA ILE A 65 -21.54 3.06 24.98
C ILE A 65 -22.08 4.46 25.28
N GLN A 66 -21.87 5.42 24.39
CA GLN A 66 -22.33 6.80 24.58
C GLN A 66 -23.85 6.97 24.41
N LEU A 67 -24.51 6.01 23.78
CA LEU A 67 -25.97 6.01 23.56
C LEU A 67 -26.75 5.23 24.62
N LEU A 68 -26.06 4.53 25.52
CA LEU A 68 -26.64 3.85 26.69
C LEU A 68 -26.67 4.78 27.91
#